data_AF-A0A157SII8-F1
#
_entry.id   AF-A0A157SII8-F1
#
_cell.length_a   1.000
_cell.length_b   1.000
_cell.length_c   1.000
_cell.angle_alpha   90.00
_cell.angle_beta   90.00
_cell.angle_gamma   90.00
#
_symmetry.space_group_name_H-M   'P 1'
#
loop_
_entity.id
_entity.type
_entity.pdbx_description
1 polymer ?
#
loop_
_entity_poly.entity_id
_entity_poly.type
_entity_poly.pdbx_seq_one_letter_code
_entity_poly.pdbx_strand_id
1 'polypeptide(L)'
;MNAATATLGADSAELMGLLAYIYLENDRPEKAAVLLAALEALELAEPRQLVTLALAQLRARKPDSALATLERVALRGGMDAAFHLVRAQALLALERHAEAAAAMRAYVAMRASRPGQPADAAAPNTPR
;
A
#
# COMPACT_ATOMS: atom_id res chain seq x y z
N MET A 1 17.99 -13.42 -24.95
CA MET A 1 16.73 -13.23 -24.21
C MET A 1 15.79 -12.44 -25.11
N ASN A 2 14.66 -13.02 -25.50
CA ASN A 2 13.87 -12.57 -26.65
C ASN A 2 12.86 -11.48 -26.23
N ALA A 3 12.64 -10.45 -27.05
CA ALA A 3 11.72 -9.35 -26.72
C ALA A 3 10.27 -9.83 -26.45
N ALA A 4 9.84 -10.89 -27.12
CA ALA A 4 8.52 -11.51 -26.93
C ALA A 4 8.33 -12.21 -25.56
N THR A 5 9.42 -12.74 -24.98
CA THR A 5 9.38 -13.29 -23.61
C THR A 5 9.36 -12.19 -22.54
N ALA A 6 9.91 -11.02 -22.84
CA ALA A 6 9.86 -9.86 -21.94
C ALA A 6 8.47 -9.21 -21.91
N THR A 7 7.78 -9.12 -23.06
CA THR A 7 6.40 -8.60 -23.14
C THR A 7 5.41 -9.47 -22.38
N LEU A 8 5.51 -10.80 -22.50
CA LEU A 8 4.65 -11.71 -21.74
C LEU A 8 4.83 -11.56 -20.21
N GLY A 9 6.05 -11.26 -19.76
CA GLY A 9 6.34 -10.99 -18.35
C GLY A 9 5.71 -9.69 -17.84
N ALA A 10 5.75 -8.63 -18.65
CA ALA A 10 5.12 -7.34 -18.30
C ALA A 10 3.59 -7.44 -18.22
N ASP A 11 2.95 -8.06 -19.22
CA ASP A 11 1.50 -8.24 -19.24
C ASP A 11 1.02 -9.11 -18.06
N SER A 12 1.79 -10.15 -17.71
CA SER A 12 1.51 -11.00 -16.56
C SER A 12 1.62 -10.23 -15.24
N ALA A 13 2.61 -9.34 -15.12
CA ALA A 13 2.78 -8.52 -13.92
C ALA A 13 1.63 -7.52 -13.74
N GLU A 14 1.21 -6.88 -14.84
CA GLU A 14 0.05 -5.99 -14.84
C GLU A 14 -1.23 -6.73 -14.44
N LEU A 15 -1.47 -7.91 -15.03
CA LEU A 15 -2.63 -8.75 -14.70
C LEU A 15 -2.64 -9.15 -13.21
N MET A 16 -1.49 -9.56 -12.66
CA MET A 16 -1.39 -9.90 -11.23
C MET A 16 -1.65 -8.67 -10.34
N GLY A 17 -1.18 -7.49 -10.73
CA GLY A 17 -1.46 -6.23 -10.04
C GLY A 17 -2.95 -5.89 -10.04
N LEU A 18 -3.62 -6.01 -11.19
CA LEU A 18 -5.05 -5.79 -11.34
C LEU A 18 -5.87 -6.79 -10.52
N LEU A 19 -5.52 -8.07 -10.58
CA LEU A 19 -6.23 -9.10 -9.83
C LEU A 19 -6.05 -8.93 -8.32
N ALA A 20 -4.87 -8.51 -7.86
CA ALA A 20 -4.65 -8.18 -6.46
C ALA A 20 -5.52 -7.00 -6.00
N TYR A 21 -5.66 -5.96 -6.82
CA TYR A 21 -6.59 -4.86 -6.57
C TYR A 21 -8.04 -5.36 -6.46
N ILE A 22 -8.49 -6.18 -7.42
CA ILE A 22 -9.85 -6.77 -7.40
C ILE A 22 -10.06 -7.59 -6.12
N TYR A 23 -9.08 -8.37 -5.67
CA TYR A 23 -9.20 -9.12 -4.42
C TYR A 23 -9.29 -8.21 -3.19
N LEU A 24 -8.61 -7.07 -3.16
CA LEU A 24 -8.75 -6.10 -2.07
C LEU A 24 -10.13 -5.44 -2.04
N GLU A 25 -10.69 -5.11 -3.19
CA GLU A 25 -12.04 -4.54 -3.31
C GLU A 25 -13.13 -5.54 -2.92
N ASN A 26 -12.85 -6.84 -3.02
CA ASN A 26 -13.78 -7.92 -2.67
C ASN A 26 -13.50 -8.56 -1.28
N ASP A 27 -12.79 -7.84 -0.40
CA ASP A 27 -12.46 -8.27 0.96
C ASP A 27 -11.78 -9.66 1.02
N ARG A 28 -10.87 -9.92 0.06
CA ARG A 28 -10.00 -11.11 0.01
C ARG A 28 -8.52 -10.73 0.19
N PRO A 29 -8.14 -10.10 1.31
CA PRO A 29 -6.80 -9.54 1.49
C PRO A 29 -5.68 -10.60 1.44
N GLU A 30 -5.95 -11.84 1.84
CA GLU A 30 -4.96 -12.94 1.79
C GLU A 30 -4.58 -13.27 0.34
N LYS A 31 -5.56 -13.32 -0.57
CA LYS A 31 -5.32 -13.60 -1.99
C LYS A 31 -4.55 -12.46 -2.66
N ALA A 32 -4.92 -11.23 -2.34
CA ALA A 32 -4.18 -10.05 -2.79
C ALA A 32 -2.72 -10.07 -2.32
N ALA A 33 -2.49 -10.39 -1.04
CA ALA A 33 -1.16 -10.49 -0.48
C ALA A 33 -0.31 -11.57 -1.17
N VAL A 34 -0.89 -12.72 -1.53
CA VAL A 34 -0.16 -13.78 -2.27
C VAL A 34 0.28 -13.28 -3.64
N LEU A 35 -0.60 -12.63 -4.41
CA LEU A 35 -0.25 -12.14 -5.75
C LEU A 35 0.82 -11.04 -5.69
N LEU A 36 0.69 -10.10 -4.75
CA LEU A 36 1.65 -9.01 -4.61
C LEU A 36 3.00 -9.51 -4.06
N ALA A 37 3.00 -10.51 -3.17
CA ALA A 37 4.23 -11.15 -2.72
C ALA A 37 4.91 -11.93 -3.85
N ALA A 38 4.14 -12.55 -4.75
CA ALA A 38 4.69 -13.18 -5.94
C ALA A 38 5.32 -12.14 -6.90
N LEU A 39 4.67 -10.99 -7.11
CA LEU A 39 5.27 -9.87 -7.85
C LEU A 39 6.58 -9.38 -7.22
N GLU A 40 6.61 -9.27 -5.90
CA GLU A 40 7.81 -8.89 -5.16
C GLU A 40 8.93 -9.92 -5.33
N ALA A 41 8.62 -11.21 -5.20
CA ALA A 41 9.60 -12.29 -5.35
C ALA A 41 10.16 -12.42 -6.77
N LEU A 42 9.40 -11.99 -7.78
CA LEU A 42 9.84 -11.91 -9.17
C LEU A 42 10.61 -10.62 -9.49
N GLU A 43 10.81 -9.73 -8.51
CA GLU A 43 11.41 -8.40 -8.67
C GLU A 43 10.67 -7.49 -9.65
N LEU A 44 9.38 -7.77 -9.88
CA LEU A 44 8.50 -7.00 -10.77
C LEU A 44 7.62 -6.00 -10.01
N ALA A 45 7.73 -5.94 -8.68
CA ALA A 45 6.94 -5.05 -7.84
C ALA A 45 7.54 -3.65 -7.71
N GLU A 46 6.78 -2.66 -8.14
CA GLU A 46 7.04 -1.25 -7.92
C GLU A 46 6.83 -0.86 -6.43
N PRO A 47 7.48 0.20 -5.91
CA PRO A 47 7.32 0.62 -4.52
C PRO A 47 5.87 0.82 -4.10
N ARG A 48 5.02 1.33 -5.00
CA ARG A 48 3.58 1.49 -4.75
C ARG A 48 2.86 0.16 -4.56
N GLN A 49 3.22 -0.87 -5.33
CA GLN A 49 2.64 -2.22 -5.20
C GLN A 49 3.08 -2.89 -3.89
N LEU A 50 4.29 -2.60 -3.40
CA LEU A 50 4.74 -3.04 -2.08
C LEU A 50 3.97 -2.36 -0.93
N VAL A 51 3.61 -1.08 -1.08
CA VAL A 51 2.67 -0.43 -0.13
C VAL A 51 1.30 -1.10 -0.16
N THR A 52 0.82 -1.49 -1.36
CA THR A 52 -0.42 -2.28 -1.49
C THR A 52 -0.29 -3.67 -0.85
N LEU A 53 0.87 -4.32 -0.95
CA LEU A 53 1.15 -5.59 -0.26
C LEU A 53 1.06 -5.43 1.25
N ALA A 54 1.67 -4.38 1.80
CA ALA A 54 1.59 -4.08 3.22
C ALA A 54 0.14 -3.82 3.68
N LEU A 55 -0.66 -3.10 2.88
CA LEU A 55 -2.08 -2.91 3.16
C LEU A 55 -2.86 -4.24 3.14
N ALA A 56 -2.59 -5.12 2.17
CA ALA A 56 -3.20 -6.43 2.09
C ALA A 56 -2.84 -7.30 3.31
N GLN A 57 -1.57 -7.30 3.73
CA GLN A 57 -1.10 -7.99 4.94
C GLN A 57 -1.80 -7.46 6.19
N LEU A 58 -1.95 -6.13 6.32
CA LEU A 58 -2.65 -5.51 7.43
C LEU A 58 -4.13 -5.94 7.50
N ARG A 59 -4.85 -5.90 6.37
CA ARG A 59 -6.25 -6.35 6.28
C ARG A 59 -6.38 -7.85 6.56
N ALA A 60 -5.37 -8.64 6.20
CA ALA A 60 -5.25 -10.06 6.54
C ALA A 60 -4.74 -10.31 7.98
N ARG A 61 -4.77 -9.30 8.87
CA ARG A 61 -4.38 -9.38 10.28
C ARG A 61 -2.91 -9.79 10.50
N LYS A 62 -2.01 -9.40 9.60
CA LYS A 62 -0.55 -9.63 9.67
C LYS A 62 0.24 -8.32 9.76
N PRO A 63 0.09 -7.53 10.84
CA PRO A 63 0.72 -6.22 10.94
C PRO A 63 2.26 -6.25 10.98
N ASP A 64 2.88 -7.30 11.55
CA ASP A 64 4.35 -7.45 11.52
C ASP A 64 4.89 -7.62 10.10
N SER A 65 4.22 -8.46 9.28
CA SER A 65 4.56 -8.62 7.86
C SER A 65 4.40 -7.31 7.10
N ALA A 66 3.36 -6.54 7.40
CA ALA A 66 3.14 -5.22 6.80
C ALA A 66 4.30 -4.26 7.10
N LEU A 67 4.76 -4.20 8.36
CA LEU A 67 5.92 -3.38 8.72
C LEU A 67 7.20 -3.81 8.03
N ALA A 68 7.49 -5.11 7.99
CA ALA A 68 8.67 -5.63 7.30
C ALA A 68 8.64 -5.28 5.79
N THR A 69 7.47 -5.33 5.16
CA THR A 69 7.30 -4.90 3.76
C THR A 69 7.54 -3.40 3.59
N LEU A 70 7.02 -2.57 4.51
CA LEU A 70 7.25 -1.13 4.49
C LEU A 70 8.73 -0.76 4.71
N GLU A 71 9.47 -1.50 5.54
CA GLU A 71 10.91 -1.28 5.67
C GLU A 71 11.64 -1.43 4.33
N ARG A 72 11.26 -2.43 3.52
CA ARG A 72 11.79 -2.59 2.16
C ARG A 72 11.39 -1.44 1.24
N VAL A 73 10.17 -0.90 1.36
CA VAL A 73 9.75 0.31 0.62
C VAL A 73 10.62 1.51 1.00
N ALA A 74 10.90 1.70 2.29
CA ALA A 74 11.73 2.80 2.78
C ALA A 74 13.16 2.71 2.25
N LEU A 75 13.75 1.50 2.22
CA LEU A 75 15.08 1.26 1.64
C LEU A 75 15.16 1.61 0.15
N ARG A 76 14.03 1.49 -0.58
CA ARG A 76 13.91 1.88 -2.00
C ARG A 76 13.55 3.36 -2.19
N GLY A 77 13.44 4.14 -1.11
CA GLY A 77 13.07 5.57 -1.16
C GLY A 77 11.59 5.83 -1.45
N GLY A 78 10.72 4.81 -1.41
CA GLY A 78 9.30 4.91 -1.75
C GLY A 78 8.37 5.43 -0.64
N MET A 79 8.85 6.35 0.21
CA MET A 79 8.09 6.84 1.38
C MET A 79 7.13 7.96 1.02
N ASP A 80 6.04 7.62 0.34
CA ASP A 80 4.97 8.56 0.00
C ASP A 80 3.91 8.71 1.12
N ALA A 81 2.86 9.49 0.87
CA ALA A 81 1.78 9.66 1.84
C ALA A 81 1.09 8.31 2.18
N ALA A 82 0.85 7.45 1.19
CA ALA A 82 0.18 6.16 1.39
C ALA A 82 1.04 5.23 2.26
N PHE A 83 2.36 5.22 2.05
CA PHE A 83 3.33 4.53 2.90
C PHE A 83 3.16 4.91 4.37
N HIS A 84 3.13 6.21 4.68
CA HIS A 84 3.02 6.68 6.07
C HIS A 84 1.67 6.35 6.71
N LEU A 85 0.58 6.37 5.93
CA LEU A 85 -0.74 5.95 6.41
C LEU A 85 -0.75 4.47 6.80
N VAL A 86 -0.31 3.59 5.90
CA VAL A 86 -0.29 2.14 6.16
C VAL A 86 0.66 1.82 7.32
N ARG A 87 1.81 2.51 7.40
CA ARG A 87 2.74 2.37 8.54
C ARG A 87 2.08 2.74 9.86
N ALA A 88 1.35 3.86 9.91
CA ALA A 88 0.63 4.28 11.12
C ALA A 88 -0.42 3.23 11.55
N GLN A 89 -1.16 2.67 10.60
CA GLN A 89 -2.18 1.65 10.88
C GLN A 89 -1.55 0.33 11.37
N ALA A 90 -0.43 -0.10 10.77
CA ALA A 90 0.30 -1.29 11.23
C ALA A 90 0.88 -1.11 12.63
N LEU A 91 1.47 0.05 12.92
CA LEU A 91 1.97 0.38 14.27
C LEU A 91 0.83 0.43 15.29
N LEU A 92 -0.33 0.96 14.92
CA LEU A 92 -1.51 0.98 15.79
C LEU A 92 -2.01 -0.44 16.10
N ALA A 93 -2.06 -1.31 15.10
CA ALA A 93 -2.45 -2.71 15.28
C ALA A 93 -1.47 -3.50 16.18
N LEU A 94 -0.24 -3.02 16.32
CA LEU A 94 0.80 -3.54 17.22
C LEU A 94 0.92 -2.75 18.53
N GLU A 95 -0.04 -1.86 18.83
CA GLU A 95 -0.06 -1.04 20.05
C GLU A 95 1.15 -0.10 20.23
N ARG A 96 1.89 0.17 19.14
CA ARG A 96 3.05 1.09 19.11
C ARG A 96 2.60 2.54 18.93
N HIS A 97 1.80 3.04 19.87
CA HIS A 97 1.05 4.29 19.74
C HIS A 97 1.92 5.53 19.44
N ALA A 98 3.08 5.67 20.08
CA ALA A 98 3.97 6.83 19.88
C ALA A 98 4.48 6.90 18.43
N GLU A 99 4.88 5.76 17.87
CA GLU A 99 5.36 5.66 16.50
C GLU A 99 4.22 5.81 15.49
N ALA A 100 3.04 5.25 15.80
CA ALA A 100 1.85 5.42 14.98
C ALA A 100 1.48 6.91 14.85
N ALA A 101 1.53 7.66 15.95
CA ALA A 101 1.30 9.11 15.95
C ALA A 101 2.35 9.86 15.10
N ALA A 102 3.62 9.46 15.18
CA ALA A 102 4.67 10.04 14.35
C ALA A 102 4.46 9.78 12.85
N ALA A 103 4.10 8.54 12.48
CA ALA A 103 3.78 8.18 11.10
C ALA A 103 2.55 8.95 10.57
N MET A 104 1.51 9.11 11.39
CA MET A 104 0.32 9.89 11.03
C MET A 104 0.64 11.37 10.78
N ARG A 105 1.51 11.98 11.61
CA ARG A 105 1.97 13.36 11.37
C ARG A 105 2.68 13.49 10.03
N ALA A 106 3.54 12.53 9.66
CA ALA A 106 4.20 12.50 8.37
C ALA A 106 3.19 12.41 7.20
N TYR A 107 2.19 11.54 7.32
CA TYR A 107 1.10 11.43 6.34
C TYR A 107 0.35 12.76 6.14
N VAL A 108 -0.06 13.40 7.24
CA VAL A 108 -0.78 14.69 7.21
C VAL A 108 0.07 15.78 6.57
N ALA A 109 1.35 15.87 6.93
CA ALA A 109 2.27 16.84 6.35
C ALA A 109 2.39 16.66 4.82
N MET A 110 2.56 15.42 4.35
CA MET A 110 2.67 15.14 2.91
C MET A 110 1.38 15.41 2.13
N ARG A 111 0.21 15.16 2.74
CA ARG A 111 -1.07 15.54 2.12
C ARG A 111 -1.24 17.05 1.99
N ALA A 112 -0.85 17.80 3.02
CA ALA A 112 -0.92 19.26 2.99
C ALA A 112 0.03 19.87 1.95
N SER A 113 1.16 19.23 1.68
CA SER A 113 2.12 19.67 0.66
C SER A 113 1.71 19.36 -0.79
N ARG A 114 0.61 18.62 -1.02
CA ARG A 114 0.13 18.29 -2.37
C ARG A 114 -0.83 19.39 -2.87
N PRO A 115 -0.45 20.24 -3.84
CA PRO A 115 -1.34 21.30 -4.31
C PRO A 115 -2.56 20.68 -5.03
N GLY A 116 -3.77 21.03 -4.62
CA GLY A 116 -5.00 20.74 -5.38
C GLY A 116 -5.89 19.59 -4.88
N GLN A 117 -5.66 19.00 -3.70
CA GLN A 117 -6.62 18.08 -3.09
C GLN A 117 -7.27 18.73 -1.86
N PRO A 118 -8.56 19.13 -1.90
CA PRO A 118 -9.20 19.75 -0.74
C PRO A 118 -9.18 18.78 0.43
N ALA A 119 -8.68 19.25 1.57
CA ALA A 119 -8.80 18.58 2.84
C ALA A 119 -10.29 18.58 3.21
N ASP A 120 -10.95 17.45 2.97
CA ASP A 120 -12.24 17.06 3.55
C ASP A 120 -13.39 18.07 3.32
N ALA A 121 -14.26 17.78 2.35
CA ALA A 121 -15.55 18.42 2.21
C ALA A 121 -16.46 18.01 3.39
N ALA A 122 -16.21 18.57 4.56
CA ALA A 122 -17.15 18.61 5.67
C ALA A 122 -18.25 19.64 5.36
N ALA A 123 -19.14 19.30 4.43
CA ALA A 123 -20.41 20.00 4.28
C ALA A 123 -21.45 19.28 5.17
N PRO A 124 -22.14 19.97 6.10
CA PRO A 124 -23.24 19.38 6.85
C PRO A 124 -24.39 19.08 5.88
N ASN A 125 -24.81 17.82 5.86
CA ASN A 125 -25.89 17.31 5.03
C ASN A 125 -27.23 17.89 5.53
N THR A 126 -27.81 18.87 4.84
CA THR A 126 -29.19 19.31 5.07
C THR A 126 -30.13 18.49 4.17
N PRO A 127 -31.03 17.66 4.75
CA PRO A 127 -32.05 16.98 3.96
C PRO A 127 -33.09 18.00 3.46
N ARG A 128 -33.53 17.82 2.21
CA ARG A 128 -34.72 18.46 1.64
C ARG A 128 -35.99 17.78 2.11
#